data_AF-A0A1I2S003-F1
#
_entry.id   AF-A0A1I2S003-F1
#
_cell.length_a   1.000
_cell.length_b   1.000
_cell.length_c   1.000
_cell.angle_alpha   90.00
_cell.angle_beta   90.00
_cell.angle_gamma   90.00
#
_symmetry.space_group_name_H-M   'P 1'
#
loop_
_entity.id
_entity.type
_entity.pdbx_description
1 polymer ?
#
loop_
_entity_poly.entity_id
_entity_poly.type
_entity_poly.pdbx_seq_one_letter_code
_entity_poly.pdbx_strand_id
1 'polypeptide(L)'
;MSKLPEEYNGIMVEGASEKAIMDLLINNNKLIFPLNSIIQSSDGTTVQDYLNELDYANNFLSHGFSKPVNIHVVLDSTNRNFKKLESNRLISTVRYYITREEIEAIHLYKHTEWLEGYMAFKNNKSNRKGGSKQIKPSAFFKQELGIKNIKTYDYIYKLWEDDIDGLIKAIDNVKTDMVKRQKLKSGQNYLADIINHDYH
;
A
#
# COMPACT_ATOMS: atom_id res chain seq x y z
N MET A 1 -26.42 -8.64 18.15
CA MET A 1 -25.30 -9.53 17.74
C MET A 1 -24.83 -9.05 16.38
N SER A 2 -23.58 -8.61 16.25
CA SER A 2 -22.99 -8.38 14.92
C SER A 2 -22.98 -9.71 14.17
N LYS A 3 -23.43 -9.73 12.91
CA LYS A 3 -23.33 -10.91 12.05
C LYS A 3 -21.84 -11.26 11.93
N LEU A 4 -21.49 -12.53 12.14
CA LEU A 4 -20.13 -13.02 11.87
C LEU A 4 -19.79 -12.71 10.40
N PRO A 5 -18.55 -12.29 10.10
CA PRO A 5 -18.18 -11.97 8.73
C PRO A 5 -18.23 -13.24 7.87
N GLU A 6 -18.53 -13.07 6.58
CA GLU A 6 -18.66 -14.20 5.64
C GLU A 6 -17.29 -14.78 5.25
N GLU A 7 -16.23 -13.98 5.43
CA GLU A 7 -14.81 -14.30 5.25
C GLU A 7 -13.97 -13.48 6.24
N TYR A 8 -12.72 -13.89 6.47
CA TYR A 8 -11.76 -13.12 7.25
C TYR A 8 -10.65 -12.59 6.35
N ASN A 9 -10.23 -11.35 6.57
CA ASN A 9 -9.25 -10.65 5.72
C ASN A 9 -8.02 -10.25 6.54
N GLY A 10 -6.90 -10.87 6.23
CA GLY A 10 -5.59 -10.60 6.80
C GLY A 10 -4.78 -9.64 5.95
N ILE A 11 -4.03 -8.73 6.55
CA ILE A 11 -3.26 -7.71 5.81
C ILE A 11 -1.79 -7.76 6.21
N MET A 12 -0.92 -7.81 5.20
CA MET A 12 0.53 -7.74 5.35
C MET A 12 1.11 -6.69 4.42
N VAL A 13 2.10 -5.94 4.90
CA VAL A 13 2.70 -4.84 4.14
C VAL A 13 4.23 -4.85 4.21
N GLU A 14 4.89 -4.32 3.17
CA GLU A 14 6.37 -4.30 3.05
C GLU A 14 7.07 -3.51 4.15
N GLY A 15 6.55 -2.35 4.51
CA GLY A 15 7.15 -1.53 5.54
C GLY A 15 6.24 -0.43 6.04
N ALA A 16 6.87 0.54 6.71
CA ALA A 16 6.19 1.62 7.42
C ALA A 16 5.32 2.51 6.52
N SER A 17 5.76 2.76 5.28
CA SER A 17 5.00 3.60 4.34
C SER A 17 3.67 2.96 3.95
N GLU A 18 3.71 1.69 3.54
CA GLU A 18 2.53 0.91 3.20
C GLU A 18 1.63 0.73 4.41
N LYS A 19 2.22 0.49 5.60
CA LYS A 19 1.46 0.39 6.85
C LYS A 19 0.67 1.66 7.14
N ALA A 20 1.28 2.85 7.02
CA ALA A 20 0.59 4.11 7.27
C ALA A 20 -0.60 4.31 6.32
N ILE A 21 -0.42 4.02 5.03
CA ILE A 21 -1.50 4.15 4.05
C ILE A 21 -2.60 3.11 4.32
N MET A 22 -2.25 1.87 4.62
CA MET A 22 -3.24 0.84 4.94
C MET A 22 -4.02 1.17 6.21
N ASP A 23 -3.36 1.62 7.28
CA ASP A 23 -4.02 2.03 8.52
C ASP A 23 -5.00 3.20 8.26
N LEU A 24 -4.61 4.20 7.46
CA LEU A 24 -5.51 5.29 7.06
C LEU A 24 -6.74 4.79 6.30
N LEU A 25 -6.56 3.87 5.33
CA LEU A 25 -7.65 3.30 4.55
C LEU A 25 -8.59 2.44 5.42
N ILE A 26 -8.04 1.66 6.35
CA ILE A 26 -8.79 0.82 7.29
C ILE A 26 -9.62 1.70 8.24
N ASN A 27 -8.99 2.68 8.87
CA ASN A 27 -9.63 3.56 9.86
C ASN A 27 -10.77 4.39 9.25
N ASN A 28 -10.77 4.58 7.94
CA ASN A 28 -11.81 5.29 7.21
C ASN A 28 -12.74 4.37 6.41
N ASN A 29 -12.67 3.05 6.64
CA ASN A 29 -13.49 2.03 5.99
C ASN A 29 -13.50 2.15 4.45
N LYS A 30 -12.31 2.31 3.86
CA LYS A 30 -12.12 2.53 2.41
C LYS A 30 -11.65 1.29 1.66
N LEU A 31 -11.60 0.12 2.28
CA LEU A 31 -11.20 -1.13 1.62
C LEU A 31 -12.40 -1.83 0.97
N ILE A 32 -12.15 -2.66 -0.05
CA ILE A 32 -13.15 -3.47 -0.77
C ILE A 32 -13.84 -4.54 0.10
N PHE A 33 -13.36 -4.75 1.33
CA PHE A 33 -13.93 -5.66 2.32
C PHE A 33 -14.25 -4.89 3.61
N PRO A 34 -15.26 -5.32 4.37
CA PRO A 34 -15.75 -4.57 5.51
C PRO A 34 -14.79 -4.64 6.71
N LEU A 35 -14.74 -3.57 7.51
CA LEU A 35 -13.87 -3.47 8.71
C LEU A 35 -14.02 -4.66 9.67
N ASN A 36 -15.23 -5.19 9.86
CA ASN A 36 -15.49 -6.31 10.76
C ASN A 36 -14.96 -7.67 10.25
N SER A 37 -14.48 -7.74 9.01
CA SER A 37 -13.82 -8.93 8.45
C SER A 37 -12.32 -8.94 8.70
N ILE A 38 -11.72 -7.81 9.14
CA ILE A 38 -10.28 -7.69 9.29
C ILE A 38 -9.78 -8.48 10.50
N ILE A 39 -8.77 -9.32 10.28
CA ILE A 39 -8.11 -10.10 11.33
C ILE A 39 -7.26 -9.15 12.19
N GLN A 40 -7.39 -9.29 13.50
CA GLN A 40 -6.57 -8.59 14.48
C GLN A 40 -5.71 -9.60 15.25
N SER A 41 -4.46 -9.25 15.52
CA SER A 41 -3.63 -9.97 16.49
C SER A 41 -4.11 -9.69 17.93
N SER A 42 -3.55 -10.43 18.89
CA SER A 42 -3.91 -10.32 20.31
C SER A 42 -3.70 -8.92 20.92
N ASP A 43 -2.81 -8.13 20.34
CA ASP A 43 -2.52 -6.74 20.76
C ASP A 43 -3.37 -5.68 20.04
N GLY A 44 -4.32 -6.11 19.20
CA GLY A 44 -5.20 -5.23 18.42
C GLY A 44 -4.61 -4.73 17.11
N THR A 45 -3.42 -5.18 16.70
CA THR A 45 -2.84 -4.81 15.40
C THR A 45 -3.64 -5.43 14.26
N THR A 46 -3.99 -4.63 13.25
CA THR A 46 -4.73 -5.04 12.05
C THR A 46 -3.82 -5.30 10.84
N VAL A 47 -2.64 -4.67 10.81
CA VAL A 47 -1.70 -4.71 9.70
C VAL A 47 -0.33 -5.17 10.18
N GLN A 48 0.15 -6.31 9.68
CA GLN A 48 1.52 -6.77 9.90
C GLN A 48 2.47 -6.11 8.91
N ASP A 49 3.54 -5.48 9.39
CA ASP A 49 4.62 -4.94 8.56
C ASP A 49 5.79 -5.93 8.36
N TYR A 50 6.75 -5.54 7.51
CA TYR A 50 7.98 -6.27 7.16
C TYR A 50 7.80 -7.63 6.47
N LEU A 51 6.56 -7.99 6.12
CA LEU A 51 6.22 -9.18 5.34
C LEU A 51 6.81 -10.49 5.92
N ASN A 52 6.77 -10.69 7.23
CA ASN A 52 7.21 -11.96 7.82
C ASN A 52 6.04 -12.95 7.89
N GLU A 53 6.02 -13.96 7.01
CA GLU A 53 4.97 -14.99 6.97
C GLU A 53 4.89 -15.85 8.23
N LEU A 54 6.01 -16.06 8.92
CA LEU A 54 6.04 -16.84 10.16
C LEU A 54 5.44 -16.04 11.32
N ASP A 55 5.85 -14.78 11.46
CA ASP A 55 5.30 -13.90 12.49
C ASP A 55 3.81 -13.69 12.24
N TYR A 56 3.40 -13.52 10.98
CA TYR A 56 1.99 -13.43 10.62
C TYR A 56 1.21 -14.68 11.05
N ALA A 57 1.71 -15.87 10.71
CA ALA A 57 1.05 -17.11 11.09
C ALA A 57 0.93 -17.26 12.61
N ASN A 58 1.95 -16.87 13.36
CA ASN A 58 1.97 -16.97 14.82
C ASN A 58 1.08 -15.92 15.51
N ASN A 59 1.05 -14.70 14.99
CA ASN A 59 0.40 -13.57 15.67
C ASN A 59 -1.05 -13.35 15.22
N PHE A 60 -1.32 -13.57 13.93
CA PHE A 60 -2.63 -13.31 13.33
C PHE A 60 -3.43 -14.59 13.09
N LEU A 61 -2.76 -15.73 12.84
CA LEU A 61 -3.44 -16.99 12.53
C LEU A 61 -3.45 -18.00 13.69
N SER A 62 -3.17 -17.55 14.92
CA SER A 62 -3.11 -18.39 16.13
C SER A 62 -4.47 -18.81 16.69
N HIS A 63 -5.57 -18.25 16.18
CA HIS A 63 -6.92 -18.55 16.62
C HIS A 63 -7.70 -19.36 15.57
N GLY A 64 -8.74 -20.06 16.00
CA GLY A 64 -9.60 -20.81 15.09
C GLY A 64 -10.51 -19.90 14.27
N PHE A 65 -10.49 -20.03 12.94
CA PHE A 65 -11.39 -19.32 12.03
C PHE A 65 -12.54 -20.23 11.60
N SER A 66 -13.78 -19.75 11.78
CA SER A 66 -15.00 -20.46 11.36
C SER A 66 -15.33 -20.29 9.86
N LYS A 67 -14.58 -19.42 9.18
CA LYS A 67 -14.77 -19.01 7.79
C LYS A 67 -13.40 -18.93 7.10
N PRO A 68 -13.37 -18.93 5.77
CA PRO A 68 -12.10 -18.91 5.04
C PRO A 68 -11.35 -17.59 5.25
N VAL A 69 -10.02 -17.66 5.24
CA VAL A 69 -9.13 -16.51 5.39
C VAL A 69 -8.56 -16.10 4.03
N ASN A 70 -8.67 -14.81 3.67
CA ASN A 70 -7.93 -14.22 2.57
C ASN A 70 -6.78 -13.39 3.12
N ILE A 71 -5.60 -13.46 2.51
CA ILE A 71 -4.47 -12.60 2.85
C ILE A 71 -4.24 -11.59 1.73
N HIS A 72 -4.18 -10.32 2.10
CA HIS A 72 -3.88 -9.19 1.22
C HIS A 72 -2.47 -8.70 1.52
N VAL A 73 -1.61 -8.79 0.52
CA VAL A 73 -0.19 -8.44 0.64
C VAL A 73 0.09 -7.19 -0.19
N VAL A 74 0.54 -6.12 0.47
CA VAL A 74 0.90 -4.84 -0.18
C VAL A 74 2.41 -4.67 -0.20
N LEU A 75 3.01 -4.57 -1.38
CA LEU A 75 4.46 -4.60 -1.55
C LEU A 75 4.94 -3.95 -2.86
N ASP A 76 6.19 -3.47 -2.87
CA ASP A 76 6.84 -2.85 -4.03
C ASP A 76 7.36 -3.91 -5.03
N SER A 77 7.81 -5.06 -4.50
CA SER A 77 8.40 -6.13 -5.30
C SER A 77 7.38 -7.10 -5.88
N THR A 78 7.41 -7.30 -7.20
CA THR A 78 6.59 -8.33 -7.88
C THR A 78 7.15 -9.75 -7.75
N ASN A 79 8.32 -9.93 -7.12
CA ASN A 79 9.05 -11.20 -7.16
C ASN A 79 8.99 -11.97 -5.84
N ARG A 80 8.34 -11.42 -4.81
CA ARG A 80 8.20 -12.07 -3.51
C ARG A 80 6.92 -12.90 -3.50
N ASN A 81 7.04 -14.15 -3.07
CA ASN A 81 5.91 -15.04 -2.80
C ASN A 81 5.99 -15.59 -1.38
N PHE A 82 4.83 -15.91 -0.81
CA PHE A 82 4.70 -16.41 0.57
C PHE A 82 4.20 -17.84 0.56
N LYS A 83 5.09 -18.77 0.18
CA LYS A 83 4.74 -20.17 -0.01
C LYS A 83 4.12 -20.82 1.23
N LYS A 84 4.49 -20.39 2.44
CA LYS A 84 3.89 -20.95 3.67
C LYS A 84 2.47 -20.47 3.86
N LEU A 85 2.17 -19.23 3.51
CA LEU A 85 0.79 -18.72 3.52
C LEU A 85 -0.03 -19.41 2.43
N GLU A 86 0.52 -19.53 1.23
CA GLU A 86 -0.15 -20.18 0.10
C GLU A 86 -0.44 -21.68 0.32
N SER A 87 0.34 -22.35 1.17
CA SER A 87 0.13 -23.77 1.52
C SER A 87 -0.63 -23.97 2.83
N ASN A 88 -1.00 -22.89 3.54
CA ASN A 88 -1.76 -22.98 4.78
C ASN A 88 -3.23 -23.29 4.49
N ARG A 89 -3.75 -24.37 5.08
CA ARG A 89 -5.13 -24.85 4.86
C ARG A 89 -6.22 -23.88 5.32
N LEU A 90 -5.90 -22.95 6.22
CA LEU A 90 -6.84 -21.91 6.67
C LEU A 90 -7.01 -20.80 5.61
N ILE A 91 -6.00 -20.61 4.76
CA ILE A 91 -5.95 -19.54 3.78
C ILE A 91 -6.57 -20.04 2.47
N SER A 92 -7.59 -19.33 2.01
CA SER A 92 -8.23 -19.56 0.71
C SER A 92 -7.54 -18.85 -0.43
N THR A 93 -7.14 -17.60 -0.21
CA THR A 93 -6.45 -16.81 -1.24
C THR A 93 -5.36 -15.95 -0.63
N VAL A 94 -4.26 -15.78 -1.38
CA VAL A 94 -3.25 -14.75 -1.14
C VAL A 94 -3.28 -13.81 -2.33
N ARG A 95 -3.67 -12.56 -2.12
CA ARG A 95 -3.77 -11.52 -3.15
C ARG A 95 -2.66 -10.51 -2.95
N TYR A 96 -1.95 -10.21 -4.02
CA TYR A 96 -0.83 -9.27 -4.02
C TYR A 96 -1.25 -7.95 -4.66
N TYR A 97 -0.91 -6.83 -4.02
CA TYR A 97 -1.18 -5.46 -4.45
C TYR A 97 0.13 -4.70 -4.55
N ILE A 98 0.51 -4.35 -5.77
CA ILE A 98 1.81 -3.78 -6.07
C ILE A 98 1.80 -2.26 -5.87
N THR A 99 2.82 -1.72 -5.17
CA THR A 99 2.97 -0.29 -4.86
C THR A 99 3.89 0.48 -5.82
N ARG A 100 4.18 -0.13 -6.98
CA ARG A 100 4.95 0.51 -8.07
C ARG A 100 4.29 1.82 -8.51
N GLU A 101 5.04 2.81 -9.00
CA GLU A 101 6.49 2.82 -9.22
C GLU A 101 7.35 2.93 -7.95
N GLU A 102 6.83 3.58 -6.91
CA GLU A 102 7.23 3.56 -5.50
C GLU A 102 6.05 4.16 -4.71
N ILE A 103 5.84 3.75 -3.45
CA ILE A 103 4.76 4.29 -2.61
C ILE A 103 4.83 5.82 -2.46
N GLU A 104 6.04 6.41 -2.51
CA GLU A 104 6.22 7.86 -2.39
C GLU A 104 5.70 8.64 -3.60
N ALA A 105 5.44 7.97 -4.74
CA ALA A 105 4.83 8.63 -5.90
C ALA A 105 3.43 9.16 -5.57
N ILE A 106 2.72 8.53 -4.61
CA ILE A 106 1.42 8.98 -4.11
C ILE A 106 1.55 10.38 -3.50
N HIS A 107 2.60 10.60 -2.71
CA HIS A 107 2.79 11.85 -1.97
C HIS A 107 3.00 13.05 -2.90
N LEU A 108 3.53 12.84 -4.11
CA LEU A 108 3.67 13.91 -5.11
C LEU A 108 2.34 14.57 -5.48
N TYR A 109 1.22 13.86 -5.36
CA TYR A 109 -0.11 14.41 -5.65
C TYR A 109 -0.74 15.16 -4.47
N LYS A 110 -0.10 15.17 -3.29
CA LYS A 110 -0.63 15.93 -2.14
C LYS A 110 -0.67 17.43 -2.43
N HIS A 111 0.35 17.91 -3.12
CA HIS A 111 0.53 19.30 -3.48
C HIS A 111 0.89 19.39 -4.96
N THR A 112 0.18 20.23 -5.73
CA THR A 112 0.41 20.39 -7.16
C THR A 112 1.86 20.75 -7.48
N GLU A 113 2.46 21.61 -6.65
CA GLU A 113 3.84 22.06 -6.78
C GLU A 113 4.87 20.93 -6.56
N TRP A 114 4.53 19.89 -5.79
CA TRP A 114 5.43 18.75 -5.61
C TRP A 114 5.49 17.89 -6.87
N LEU A 115 4.35 17.66 -7.51
CA LEU A 115 4.29 16.91 -8.77
C LEU A 115 5.03 17.66 -9.89
N GLU A 116 4.74 18.96 -10.07
CA GLU A 116 5.41 19.82 -11.06
C GLU A 116 6.91 19.93 -10.80
N GLY A 117 7.30 20.16 -9.54
CA GLY A 117 8.69 20.22 -9.11
C GLY A 117 9.44 18.92 -9.37
N TYR A 118 8.80 17.77 -9.10
CA TYR A 118 9.38 16.47 -9.39
C TYR A 118 9.57 16.22 -10.88
N MET A 119 8.62 16.61 -11.73
CA MET A 119 8.76 16.51 -13.18
C MET A 119 9.95 17.35 -13.69
N ALA A 120 10.09 18.58 -13.21
CA ALA A 120 11.23 19.44 -13.54
C ALA A 120 12.56 18.86 -13.04
N PHE A 121 12.61 18.40 -11.80
CA PHE A 121 13.78 17.74 -11.21
C PHE A 121 14.22 16.51 -12.00
N LYS A 122 13.25 15.68 -12.42
CA LYS A 122 13.48 14.49 -13.22
C LYS A 122 14.07 14.85 -14.60
N ASN A 123 13.46 15.81 -15.30
CA ASN A 123 13.91 16.26 -16.63
C ASN A 123 15.33 16.86 -16.58
N ASN A 124 15.61 17.69 -15.58
CA ASN A 124 16.93 18.32 -15.41
C ASN A 124 18.06 17.30 -15.18
N LYS A 125 17.76 16.22 -14.48
CA LYS A 125 18.75 15.17 -14.20
C LYS A 125 18.88 14.13 -15.31
N SER A 126 17.81 13.82 -16.05
CA SER A 126 17.91 12.94 -17.22
C SER A 126 18.74 13.54 -18.34
N ASN A 127 18.79 14.88 -18.44
CA ASN A 127 19.57 15.60 -19.46
C ASN A 127 21.08 15.70 -19.16
N ARG A 128 21.55 15.16 -18.02
CA ARG A 128 22.99 15.14 -17.67
C ARG A 128 23.68 13.90 -18.27
N LYS A 129 24.94 14.00 -18.71
CA LYS A 129 25.73 12.84 -19.17
C LYS A 129 25.76 11.75 -18.09
N GLY A 130 25.23 10.55 -18.40
CA GLY A 130 25.03 9.45 -17.46
C GLY A 130 23.62 9.36 -16.82
N GLY A 131 22.68 10.23 -17.22
CA GLY A 131 21.32 10.36 -16.70
C GLY A 131 20.34 9.27 -17.14
N SER A 132 20.66 8.00 -16.95
CA SER A 132 19.73 6.88 -17.22
C SER A 132 19.14 6.25 -15.96
N LYS A 133 19.53 6.71 -14.77
CA LYS A 133 19.02 6.14 -13.51
C LYS A 133 17.59 6.61 -13.28
N GLN A 134 16.68 5.67 -13.05
CA GLN A 134 15.31 5.98 -12.60
C GLN A 134 15.40 6.89 -11.37
N ILE A 135 14.97 8.14 -11.53
CA ILE A 135 14.97 9.14 -10.46
C ILE A 135 13.78 8.80 -9.58
N LYS A 136 14.05 8.56 -8.31
CA LYS A 136 13.07 8.19 -7.29
C LYS A 136 12.39 9.45 -6.72
N PRO A 137 11.07 9.46 -6.47
CA PRO A 137 10.41 10.56 -5.76
C PRO A 137 11.08 10.91 -4.43
N SER A 138 11.51 9.89 -3.67
CA SER A 138 12.25 10.08 -2.41
C SER A 138 13.53 10.94 -2.55
N ALA A 139 14.19 10.91 -3.72
CA ALA A 139 15.34 11.77 -3.98
C ALA A 139 14.95 13.24 -4.17
N PHE A 140 13.80 13.52 -4.80
CA PHE A 140 13.25 14.86 -4.94
C PHE A 140 12.85 15.44 -3.58
N PHE A 141 12.07 14.68 -2.80
CA PHE A 141 11.69 15.08 -1.44
C PHE A 141 12.90 15.44 -0.59
N LYS A 142 13.96 14.63 -0.64
CA LYS A 142 15.18 14.88 0.13
C LYS A 142 16.00 16.07 -0.37
N GLN A 143 16.16 16.22 -1.69
CA GLN A 143 17.13 17.17 -2.27
C GLN A 143 16.53 18.54 -2.54
N GLU A 144 15.29 18.59 -3.01
CA GLU A 144 14.63 19.85 -3.37
C GLU A 144 13.76 20.37 -2.21
N LEU A 145 13.10 19.49 -1.46
CA LEU A 145 12.19 19.88 -0.38
C LEU A 145 12.78 19.75 1.03
N GLY A 146 13.95 19.11 1.18
CA GLY A 146 14.58 18.86 2.48
C GLY A 146 13.85 17.84 3.37
N ILE A 147 12.83 17.15 2.84
CA ILE A 147 11.99 16.20 3.58
C ILE A 147 12.67 14.82 3.58
N LYS A 148 13.31 14.49 4.71
CA LYS A 148 14.11 13.25 4.86
C LYS A 148 13.30 12.05 5.34
N ASN A 149 12.16 12.29 5.98
CA ASN A 149 11.32 11.30 6.65
C ASN A 149 10.04 10.95 5.87
N ILE A 150 10.00 11.23 4.56
CA ILE A 150 8.85 10.98 3.68
C ILE A 150 8.40 9.51 3.63
N LYS A 151 9.23 8.56 4.11
CA LYS A 151 8.91 7.13 4.19
C LYS A 151 8.54 6.64 5.60
N THR A 152 8.49 7.54 6.58
CA THR A 152 8.20 7.16 7.97
C THR A 152 6.70 7.10 8.19
N TYR A 153 6.27 6.17 9.03
CA TYR A 153 4.86 5.98 9.37
C TYR A 153 4.21 7.29 9.81
N ASP A 154 4.78 7.93 10.84
CA ASP A 154 4.22 9.14 11.44
C ASP A 154 4.08 10.28 10.44
N TYR A 155 5.07 10.48 9.57
CA TYR A 155 5.01 11.54 8.56
C TYR A 155 3.89 11.28 7.56
N ILE A 156 3.79 10.06 7.04
CA ILE A 156 2.77 9.70 6.03
C ILE A 156 1.38 9.75 6.64
N TYR A 157 1.22 9.22 7.85
CA TYR A 157 -0.05 9.26 8.56
C TYR A 157 -0.50 10.71 8.74
N LYS A 158 0.37 11.57 9.26
CA LYS A 158 0.08 13.00 9.45
C LYS A 158 -0.15 13.77 8.16
N LEU A 159 0.47 13.37 7.05
CA LEU A 159 0.28 14.00 5.75
C LEU A 159 -1.16 13.83 5.21
N TRP A 160 -1.84 12.74 5.59
CA TRP A 160 -3.09 12.31 4.96
C TRP A 160 -4.26 12.12 5.93
N GLU A 161 -4.06 12.10 7.26
CA GLU A 161 -5.13 11.84 8.23
C GLU A 161 -6.34 12.77 8.10
N ASP A 162 -6.14 14.02 7.67
CA ASP A 162 -7.20 15.02 7.49
C ASP A 162 -7.77 15.07 6.05
N ASP A 163 -7.28 14.24 5.13
CA ASP A 163 -7.62 14.33 3.70
C ASP A 163 -7.57 12.94 3.02
N ILE A 164 -8.47 12.07 3.44
CA ILE A 164 -8.55 10.68 2.97
C ILE A 164 -9.00 10.59 1.52
N ASP A 165 -9.93 11.45 1.09
CA ASP A 165 -10.37 11.46 -0.29
C ASP A 165 -9.26 11.96 -1.23
N GLY A 166 -8.44 12.92 -0.78
CA GLY A 166 -7.20 13.31 -1.46
C GLY A 166 -6.20 12.16 -1.57
N LEU A 167 -6.03 11.34 -0.51
CA LEU A 167 -5.17 10.16 -0.54
C LEU A 167 -5.64 9.14 -1.58
N ILE A 168 -6.93 8.82 -1.59
CA ILE A 168 -7.53 7.89 -2.57
C ILE A 168 -7.30 8.41 -3.99
N LYS A 169 -7.61 9.68 -4.23
CA LYS A 169 -7.39 10.32 -5.53
C LYS A 169 -5.91 10.29 -5.95
N ALA A 170 -4.98 10.47 -5.01
CA ALA A 170 -3.55 10.37 -5.27
C ALA A 170 -3.14 8.94 -5.68
N ILE A 171 -3.66 7.92 -4.99
CA ILE A 171 -3.44 6.51 -5.33
C ILE A 171 -3.98 6.20 -6.74
N ASP A 172 -5.17 6.68 -7.07
CA ASP A 172 -5.79 6.52 -8.40
C ASP A 172 -5.00 7.23 -9.49
N ASN A 173 -4.49 8.44 -9.21
CA ASN A 173 -3.68 9.18 -10.16
C ASN A 173 -2.37 8.45 -10.48
N VAL A 174 -1.71 7.85 -9.47
CA VAL A 174 -0.50 7.03 -9.69
C VAL A 174 -0.81 5.87 -10.65
N LYS A 175 -1.88 5.11 -10.38
CA LYS A 175 -2.29 4.00 -11.26
C LYS A 175 -2.64 4.50 -12.66
N THR A 176 -3.40 5.59 -12.76
CA THR A 176 -3.76 6.24 -14.03
C THR A 176 -2.52 6.62 -14.85
N ASP A 177 -1.51 7.20 -14.22
CA ASP A 177 -0.28 7.57 -14.92
C ASP A 177 0.57 6.34 -15.29
N MET A 178 0.48 5.24 -14.56
CA MET A 178 1.06 3.96 -14.99
C MET A 178 0.34 3.38 -16.21
N VAL A 179 -0.99 3.49 -16.30
CA VAL A 179 -1.78 3.10 -17.48
C VAL A 179 -1.33 3.89 -18.71
N LYS A 180 -1.29 5.23 -18.62
CA LYS A 180 -0.87 6.10 -19.73
C LYS A 180 0.54 5.76 -20.25
N ARG A 181 1.43 5.34 -19.35
CA ARG A 181 2.82 4.97 -19.66
C ARG A 181 3.01 3.49 -19.98
N GLN A 182 1.92 2.71 -20.05
CA GLN A 182 1.93 1.27 -20.31
C GLN A 182 2.83 0.48 -19.33
N LYS A 183 2.81 0.89 -18.06
CA LYS A 183 3.63 0.29 -16.99
C LYS A 183 2.89 -0.75 -16.15
N LEU A 184 1.57 -0.88 -16.33
CA LEU A 184 0.82 -1.96 -15.69
C LEU A 184 1.14 -3.28 -16.39
N LYS A 185 1.47 -4.30 -15.59
CA LYS A 185 1.54 -5.69 -16.02
C LYS A 185 0.15 -6.33 -15.91
N SER A 186 -0.24 -7.07 -16.95
CA SER A 186 -1.47 -7.86 -16.96
C SER A 186 -1.46 -8.91 -15.84
N GLY A 187 -2.64 -9.16 -15.24
CA GLY A 187 -2.82 -10.16 -14.19
C GLY A 187 -2.27 -9.77 -12.81
N GLN A 188 -1.83 -8.52 -12.62
CA GLN A 188 -1.40 -7.99 -11.32
C GLN A 188 -2.42 -7.00 -10.77
N ASN A 189 -2.63 -7.03 -9.46
CA ASN A 189 -3.34 -5.96 -8.75
C ASN A 189 -2.34 -4.93 -8.25
N TYR A 190 -2.79 -3.69 -8.14
CA TYR A 190 -2.05 -2.53 -7.63
C TYR A 190 -2.74 -2.01 -6.38
N LEU A 191 -2.08 -1.13 -5.63
CA LEU A 191 -2.65 -0.58 -4.40
C LEU A 191 -4.08 -0.03 -4.60
N ALA A 192 -4.37 0.66 -5.69
CA ALA A 192 -5.71 1.18 -5.96
C ALA A 192 -6.80 0.08 -6.03
N ASP A 193 -6.44 -1.15 -6.43
CA ASP A 193 -7.40 -2.27 -6.57
C ASP A 193 -7.91 -2.83 -5.24
N ILE A 194 -7.34 -2.41 -4.10
CA ILE A 194 -7.84 -2.79 -2.76
C ILE A 194 -8.83 -1.76 -2.20
N ILE A 195 -9.01 -0.63 -2.87
CA ILE A 195 -9.86 0.48 -2.41
C ILE A 195 -11.29 0.29 -2.91
N ASN A 196 -12.25 0.54 -2.02
CA ASN A 196 -13.66 0.60 -2.38
C ASN A 196 -14.00 2.00 -2.91
N HIS A 197 -14.40 2.09 -4.18
CA HIS A 197 -14.80 3.32 -4.84
C HIS A 197 -16.32 3.58 -4.79
N ASP A 198 -17.10 2.66 -4.22
CA ASP A 198 -18.57 2.76 -4.19
C ASP A 198 -19.09 3.71 -3.08
N TYR A 199 -18.18 4.36 -2.34
CA TYR A 199 -18.52 5.37 -1.34
C TYR A 199 -18.58 6.77 -1.99
N HIS A 200 -19.73 7.11 -2.58
CA HIS A 200 -20.12 8.47 -2.98
C HIS A 200 -21.36 8.93 -2.21
#